data_AF-A0A813EXC9-F1
#
_entry.id   AF-A0A813EXC9-F1
#
_cell.length_a   1.000
_cell.length_b   1.000
_cell.length_c   1.000
_cell.angle_alpha   90.00
_cell.angle_beta   90.00
_cell.angle_gamma   90.00
#
_symmetry.space_group_name_H-M   'P 1'
#
loop_
_entity.id
_entity.type
_entity.pdbx_description
1 polymer ?
#
loop_
_entity_poly.entity_id
_entity_poly.type
_entity_poly.pdbx_seq_one_letter_code
_entity_poly.pdbx_strand_id
1 'polypeptide(L)'
;MGKKSYRNNGSTFRKPKRPFEKERLDAEMKIVGEYGLKNKREVWRVQYALAKIRTAARTLLTQDEKSETRLFQGEALLRRMIRLGLCWSRRRSSITCWA
;
A
#
# COMPACT_ATOMS: atom_id res chain seq x y z
N MET A 1 -18.86 34.97 -13.67
CA MET A 1 -17.66 34.11 -13.82
C MET A 1 -17.49 33.26 -12.57
N GLY A 2 -17.64 31.93 -12.68
CA GLY A 2 -17.49 31.02 -11.54
C GLY A 2 -16.03 30.87 -11.11
N LYS A 3 -15.76 30.91 -9.80
CA LYS A 3 -14.42 30.74 -9.23
C LYS A 3 -13.89 29.34 -9.58
N LYS A 4 -12.72 29.27 -10.23
CA LYS A 4 -12.03 27.98 -10.46
C LYS A 4 -11.48 27.46 -9.14
N SER A 5 -11.86 26.24 -8.76
CA SER A 5 -11.36 25.56 -7.57
C SER A 5 -10.18 24.66 -7.94
N TYR A 6 -9.01 24.90 -7.35
CA TYR A 6 -7.80 24.09 -7.53
C TYR A 6 -7.63 23.02 -6.43
N ARG A 7 -8.75 22.56 -5.84
CA ARG A 7 -8.70 21.65 -4.68
C ARG A 7 -8.48 20.21 -5.14
N ASN A 8 -7.40 19.60 -4.65
CA ASN A 8 -7.07 18.21 -4.94
C ASN A 8 -7.85 17.27 -4.02
N ASN A 9 -8.61 16.35 -4.61
CA ASN A 9 -9.37 15.32 -3.88
C ASN A 9 -8.67 13.96 -3.99
N GLY A 10 -8.40 13.33 -2.85
CA GLY A 10 -7.74 12.02 -2.79
C GLY A 10 -8.69 10.89 -2.41
N SER A 11 -8.64 9.77 -3.13
CA SER A 11 -9.29 8.53 -2.70
C SER A 11 -8.44 7.83 -1.62
N THR A 12 -9.09 7.38 -0.55
CA THR A 12 -8.43 6.71 0.59
C THR A 12 -8.63 5.19 0.60
N PHE A 13 -9.54 4.67 -0.22
CA PHE A 13 -9.88 3.24 -0.27
C PHE A 13 -10.33 2.88 -1.69
N ARG A 14 -10.28 1.59 -2.01
CA ARG A 14 -10.82 1.03 -3.26
C ARG A 14 -11.82 -0.07 -2.91
N LYS A 15 -12.97 -0.09 -3.59
CA LYS A 15 -13.97 -1.14 -3.42
C LYS A 15 -13.50 -2.43 -4.14
N PRO A 16 -13.86 -3.62 -3.62
CA PRO A 16 -13.63 -4.88 -4.32
C PRO A 16 -14.38 -4.88 -5.67
N LYS A 17 -13.81 -5.55 -6.68
CA LYS A 17 -14.43 -5.66 -8.01
C LYS A 17 -15.71 -6.50 -7.97
N ARG A 18 -15.70 -7.59 -7.22
CA ARG A 18 -16.81 -8.53 -7.07
C ARG A 18 -17.36 -8.43 -5.64
N PRO A 19 -18.63 -8.03 -5.46
CA PRO A 19 -19.20 -7.84 -4.12
C PRO A 19 -19.36 -9.14 -3.32
N PHE A 20 -19.83 -10.21 -3.94
CA PHE A 20 -20.28 -11.43 -3.24
C PHE A 20 -19.35 -12.62 -3.48
N GLU A 21 -18.15 -12.56 -2.92
CA GLU A 21 -17.20 -13.68 -2.90
C GLU A 21 -17.08 -14.18 -1.46
N LYS A 22 -17.50 -15.41 -1.22
CA LYS A 22 -17.54 -16.01 0.13
C LYS A 22 -16.17 -15.98 0.81
N GLU A 23 -15.13 -16.43 0.11
CA GLU A 23 -13.75 -16.47 0.61
C GLU A 23 -13.24 -15.09 1.08
N ARG A 24 -13.52 -14.03 0.30
CA ARG A 24 -13.14 -12.65 0.64
C ARG A 24 -13.90 -12.17 1.87
N LEU A 25 -15.20 -12.45 1.96
CA LEU A 25 -16.04 -12.04 3.08
C LEU A 25 -15.58 -12.70 4.38
N ASP A 26 -15.27 -14.00 4.33
CA ASP A 26 -14.78 -14.76 5.50
C ASP A 26 -13.40 -14.27 5.95
N ALA A 27 -12.48 -14.00 5.02
CA ALA A 27 -11.17 -13.43 5.34
C ALA A 27 -11.26 -12.02 5.94
N GLU A 28 -12.11 -11.15 5.39
CA GLU A 28 -12.35 -9.82 5.94
C GLU A 28 -12.97 -9.88 7.35
N MET A 29 -13.92 -10.79 7.57
CA MET A 29 -14.55 -10.97 8.88
C MET A 29 -13.55 -11.44 9.94
N LYS A 30 -12.63 -12.35 9.59
CA LYS A 30 -11.56 -12.79 10.48
C LYS A 30 -10.68 -11.63 10.94
N ILE A 31 -10.20 -10.81 10.00
CA ILE A 31 -9.36 -9.63 10.31
C ILE A 31 -10.13 -8.61 11.15
N VAL A 32 -11.40 -8.36 10.83
CA VAL A 32 -12.24 -7.45 11.59
C VAL A 32 -12.42 -7.94 13.03
N GLY A 33 -12.59 -9.24 13.24
CA GLY A 33 -12.70 -9.85 14.56
C GLY A 33 -11.40 -9.79 15.36
N GLU A 34 -10.26 -10.11 14.74
CA GLU A 34 -8.94 -10.10 15.41
C GLU A 34 -8.51 -8.71 15.88
N TYR A 35 -8.76 -7.68 15.07
CA TYR A 35 -8.33 -6.31 15.35
C TYR A 35 -9.45 -5.42 15.91
N GLY A 36 -10.67 -5.93 16.10
CA GLY A 36 -11.80 -5.18 16.65
C GLY A 36 -12.24 -3.99 15.79
N LEU A 37 -12.19 -4.12 14.46
CA LEU A 37 -12.49 -3.02 13.55
C LEU A 37 -14.00 -2.73 13.49
N LYS A 38 -14.38 -1.45 13.35
CA LYS A 38 -15.81 -1.07 13.30
C LYS A 38 -16.43 -1.34 11.93
N ASN A 39 -15.66 -1.11 10.86
CA ASN A 39 -16.17 -1.12 9.49
C ASN A 39 -15.19 -1.78 8.51
N LYS A 40 -15.71 -2.53 7.52
CA LYS A 40 -14.90 -3.09 6.40
C LYS A 40 -14.12 -2.04 5.60
N ARG A 41 -14.57 -0.78 5.63
CA ARG A 41 -13.85 0.34 5.00
C ARG A 41 -12.45 0.55 5.56
N GLU A 42 -12.21 0.22 6.83
CA GLU A 42 -10.89 0.33 7.47
C GLU A 42 -9.93 -0.69 6.89
N VAL A 43 -10.39 -1.93 6.72
CA VAL A 43 -9.64 -2.98 6.02
C VAL A 43 -9.27 -2.53 4.61
N TRP A 44 -10.22 -2.00 3.85
CA TRP A 44 -9.96 -1.53 2.47
C TRP A 44 -9.00 -0.33 2.40
N ARG A 45 -8.96 0.53 3.43
CA ARG A 45 -7.99 1.63 3.52
C ARG A 45 -6.57 1.09 3.69
N VAL A 46 -6.39 0.13 4.58
CA VAL A 46 -5.07 -0.50 4.82
C VAL A 46 -4.62 -1.28 3.60
N GLN A 47 -5.50 -2.07 2.99
CA GLN A 47 -5.22 -2.78 1.74
C GLN A 47 -4.83 -1.82 0.62
N TYR A 48 -5.50 -0.68 0.50
CA TYR A 48 -5.17 0.32 -0.51
C TYR A 48 -3.80 0.97 -0.26
N ALA A 49 -3.45 1.27 1.00
CA ALA A 49 -2.13 1.78 1.35
C ALA A 49 -1.02 0.76 1.04
N LEU A 50 -1.22 -0.52 1.37
CA LEU A 50 -0.31 -1.60 1.02
C LEU A 50 -0.16 -1.76 -0.49
N ALA A 51 -1.25 -1.70 -1.25
CA ALA A 51 -1.22 -1.80 -2.70
C ALA A 51 -0.40 -0.67 -3.34
N LYS A 52 -0.44 0.56 -2.81
CA LYS A 52 0.41 1.66 -3.28
C LYS A 52 1.89 1.39 -3.07
N ILE A 53 2.25 0.90 -1.88
CA ILE A 53 3.65 0.56 -1.54
C ILE A 53 4.14 -0.56 -2.46
N ARG A 54 3.34 -1.62 -2.64
CA ARG A 54 3.67 -2.75 -3.52
C ARG A 54 3.82 -2.34 -4.99
N THR A 55 2.94 -1.46 -5.48
CA THR A 55 3.02 -0.98 -6.87
C THR A 55 4.28 -0.16 -7.10
N ALA A 56 4.63 0.72 -6.15
CA ALA A 56 5.88 1.48 -6.20
C ALA A 56 7.11 0.55 -6.16
N ALA A 57 7.10 -0.48 -5.31
CA ALA A 57 8.17 -1.48 -5.29
C ALA A 57 8.31 -2.22 -6.63
N ARG A 58 7.20 -2.65 -7.25
CA ARG A 58 7.21 -3.34 -8.55
C ARG A 58 7.80 -2.46 -9.66
N THR A 59 7.44 -1.18 -9.71
CA THR A 59 7.99 -0.24 -10.71
C THR A 59 9.49 0.01 -10.53
N LEU A 60 10.00 -0.10 -9.29
CA LEU A 60 11.42 0.08 -9.02
C LEU A 60 12.24 -1.17 -9.35
N LEU A 61 11.66 -2.36 -9.19
CA LEU A 61 12.33 -3.62 -9.53
C LEU A 61 12.50 -3.82 -11.05
N THR A 62 11.61 -3.24 -11.86
CA THR A 62 11.72 -3.28 -13.32
C THR A 62 12.80 -2.38 -13.89
N GLN A 63 13.30 -1.41 -13.11
CA GLN A 63 14.35 -0.50 -13.54
C GLN A 63 15.73 -1.11 -13.31
N ASP A 64 16.71 -0.69 -14.12
CA ASP A 64 18.11 -1.12 -13.97
C ASP A 64 18.68 -0.72 -12.60
N GLU A 65 19.62 -1.53 -12.10
CA GLU A 65 20.19 -1.38 -10.76
C GLU A 65 20.96 -0.06 -10.57
N LYS A 66 21.49 0.51 -11.66
CA LYS A 66 22.28 1.75 -11.63
C LYS A 66 21.47 3.01 -11.90
N SER A 67 20.16 2.90 -12.08
CA SER A 67 19.35 4.08 -12.34
C SER A 67 19.23 4.97 -11.09
N GLU A 68 19.42 6.28 -11.27
CA GLU A 68 19.32 7.26 -10.19
C GLU A 68 17.91 7.26 -9.56
N THR A 69 16.88 7.02 -10.37
CA THR A 69 15.49 6.90 -9.92
C THR A 69 15.29 5.72 -8.97
N ARG A 70 15.92 4.57 -9.24
CA ARG A 70 15.81 3.38 -8.38
C ARG A 70 16.50 3.59 -7.05
N LEU A 71 17.69 4.19 -7.05
CA LEU A 71 18.45 4.47 -5.83
C LEU A 71 17.69 5.45 -4.92
N PHE A 72 17.26 6.58 -5.47
CA PHE A 72 16.59 7.62 -4.69
C PHE A 72 15.21 7.19 -4.20
N GLN A 73 14.34 6.71 -5.10
CA GLN A 73 12.98 6.31 -4.74
C GLN A 73 12.97 5.02 -3.91
N GLY A 74 13.90 4.09 -4.17
CA GLY A 74 14.06 2.86 -3.39
C GLY A 74 14.48 3.16 -1.96
N GLU A 75 15.47 4.03 -1.75
CA GLU A 75 15.89 4.41 -0.41
C GLU A 75 14.78 5.17 0.35
N ALA A 76 14.07 6.08 -0.34
CA ALA A 76 12.94 6.80 0.24
C ALA A 76 11.81 5.84 0.68
N LEU A 77 11.52 4.81 -0.12
CA LEU A 77 10.51 3.80 0.20
C LEU A 77 10.92 2.99 1.45
N LEU A 78 12.18 2.55 1.52
CA LEU A 78 12.73 1.82 2.66
C LEU A 78 12.68 2.66 3.95
N ARG A 79 13.10 3.93 3.90
CA ARG A 79 13.02 4.85 5.06
C ARG A 79 11.59 4.99 5.56
N ARG A 80 10.61 5.09 4.66
CA ARG A 80 9.19 5.15 5.03
C ARG A 80 8.71 3.87 5.71
N MET A 81 9.11 2.70 5.21
CA MET A 81 8.72 1.42 5.79
C MET A 81 9.31 1.19 7.18
N ILE A 82 10.56 1.60 7.41
CA ILE A 82 11.21 1.55 8.73
C ILE A 82 10.47 2.44 9.72
N ARG A 83 10.09 3.67 9.32
CA ARG A 83 9.32 4.58 10.18
C ARG A 83 7.95 4.01 10.57
N LEU A 84 7.32 3.25 9.69
CA LEU A 84 6.06 2.56 9.96
C LEU A 84 6.23 1.26 10.75
N GLY A 85 7.47 0.81 11.00
CA GLY A 85 7.76 -0.45 11.67
C GLY A 85 7.42 -1.70 10.86
N LEU A 86 7.16 -1.57 9.55
CA LEU A 86 6.73 -2.67 8.68
C LEU A 86 7.88 -3.58 8.23
N CYS A 87 9.13 -3.11 8.32
CA CYS A 87 10.32 -3.88 7.96
C CYS A 87 11.34 -3.84 9.09
N TRP A 88 11.73 -5.01 9.59
CA TRP A 88 12.75 -5.11 10.65
C TRP A 88 14.16 -5.16 10.05
N SER A 89 15.09 -4.48 10.70
CA SER A 89 16.46 -4.16 10.23
C SER A 89 17.33 -5.35 9.77
N ARG A 90 16.98 -6.59 10.13
CA ARG A 90 17.88 -7.76 10.01
C ARG A 90 18.05 -8.32 8.59
N ARG A 91 17.15 -8.01 7.66
CA ARG A 91 17.30 -8.36 6.23
C ARG A 91 17.24 -7.08 5.40
N ARG A 92 18.32 -6.29 5.43
CA ARG A 92 18.61 -5.30 4.37
C ARG A 92 19.01 -6.03 3.08
N SER A 93 18.16 -6.91 2.59
CA SER A 93 18.38 -7.56 1.31
C SER A 93 17.10 -7.41 0.52
N SER A 94 17.02 -6.21 -0.05
CA SER A 94 16.34 -5.93 -1.30
C SER A 94 14.82 -5.78 -1.23
N ILE A 95 14.32 -4.85 -2.05
CA ILE A 95 12.90 -4.61 -2.35
C ILE A 95 12.21 -5.90 -2.85
N THR A 96 12.99 -6.93 -3.21
CA THR A 96 12.54 -8.25 -3.67
C THR A 96 11.82 -9.09 -2.61
N CYS A 97 11.96 -8.82 -1.30
CA CYS A 97 11.28 -9.62 -0.27
C CYS A 97 9.73 -9.42 -0.23
N TRP A 98 9.20 -8.49 -1.03
CA TRP A 98 7.77 -8.17 -1.17
C TRP A 98 7.24 -8.36 -2.61
N ALA A 99 8.03 -8.93 -3.51
CA ALA A 99 7.60 -9.36 -4.84
C ALA A 99 6.84 -10.69 -4.74
#